data_AF-A0A2S7K7P1-F1
#
_entry.id   AF-A0A2S7K7P1-F1
#
_cell.length_a   1.000
_cell.length_b   1.000
_cell.length_c   1.000
_cell.angle_alpha   90.00
_cell.angle_beta   90.00
_cell.angle_gamma   90.00
#
_symmetry.space_group_name_H-M   'P 1'
#
loop_
_entity.id
_entity.type
_entity.pdbx_description
1 polymer ?
#
loop_
_entity_poly.entity_id
_entity_poly.type
_entity_poly.pdbx_seq_one_letter_code
_entity_poly.pdbx_strand_id
1 'polypeptide(L)' 'MTKVVNLNNFRKKKSRAEKEKQAEENRAKFGRTKAEKKTSKAEEDRARRRLDEHEAAEDDKKD' A
#
# COMPACT_ATOMS: atom_id res chain seq x y z
N MET A 1 46.38 4.53 -9.51
CA MET A 1 45.04 5.13 -9.73
C MET A 1 44.15 4.80 -8.53
N THR A 2 43.77 5.80 -7.74
CA THR A 2 42.88 5.62 -6.58
C THR A 2 41.43 5.66 -7.03
N LYS A 3 40.70 4.54 -6.90
CA LYS A 3 39.24 4.50 -7.11
C LYS A 3 38.57 5.31 -6.00
N VAL A 4 38.13 6.53 -6.33
CA VAL A 4 37.30 7.34 -5.43
C VAL A 4 35.94 6.65 -5.32
N VAL A 5 35.72 5.94 -4.22
CA VAL A 5 34.44 5.27 -3.96
C VAL A 5 33.46 6.26 -3.35
N ASN A 6 32.35 6.52 -4.04
CA ASN A 6 31.30 7.38 -3.53
C ASN A 6 30.52 6.67 -2.42
N LEU A 7 30.81 7.05 -1.17
CA LEU A 7 30.21 6.45 0.03
C LEU A 7 28.70 6.72 0.13
N ASN A 8 28.20 7.82 -0.44
CA ASN A 8 26.77 8.12 -0.48
C ASN A 8 26.00 7.14 -1.36
N ASN A 9 26.57 6.80 -2.52
CA ASN A 9 25.98 5.79 -3.40
C ASN A 9 25.95 4.41 -2.75
N PHE A 10 27.01 4.06 -2.02
CA PHE A 10 27.05 2.81 -1.24
C PHE A 10 25.97 2.78 -0.15
N ARG A 11 25.86 3.84 0.65
CA ARG A 11 24.81 3.98 1.69
C ARG A 11 23.40 3.89 1.09
N LYS A 12 23.16 4.57 -0.04
CA LYS A 12 21.87 4.50 -0.75
C LYS A 12 21.56 3.08 -1.24
N LYS A 13 22.54 2.38 -1.81
CA LYS A 13 22.37 0.97 -2.23
C LYS A 13 22.03 0.07 -1.04
N LYS A 14 22.75 0.21 0.08
CA LYS A 14 22.48 -0.55 1.31
C LYS A 14 21.05 -0.30 1.82
N SER A 15 20.64 0.96 1.91
CA SER A 15 19.28 1.32 2.35
C SER A 15 18.19 0.77 1.42
N ARG A 16 18.41 0.74 0.11
CA ARG A 16 17.47 0.14 -0.84
C ARG A 16 17.35 -1.37 -0.64
N ALA A 17 18.47 -2.08 -0.48
CA ALA A 17 18.49 -3.52 -0.23
C ALA A 17 17.79 -3.89 1.09
N GLU A 18 17.99 -3.09 2.15
CA GLU A 18 17.30 -3.30 3.44
C GLU A 18 15.77 -3.14 3.29
N LYS A 19 15.32 -2.13 2.54
CA LYS A 19 13.90 -1.91 2.26
C LYS A 19 13.28 -3.05 1.43
N GLU A 20 14.02 -3.57 0.46
CA GLU A 20 13.58 -4.73 -0.35
C GLU A 20 13.41 -5.98 0.51
N LYS A 21 14.38 -6.29 1.39
CA LYS A 21 14.27 -7.40 2.35
C LYS A 21 13.06 -7.27 3.27
N GLN A 22 12.84 -6.08 3.84
CA GLN A 22 11.65 -5.83 4.65
C GLN A 22 10.36 -6.00 3.84
N ALA A 23 10.34 -5.60 2.56
CA ALA A 23 9.19 -5.79 1.70
C ALA A 23 8.92 -7.28 1.43
N GLU A 24 9.96 -8.08 1.18
CA GLU A 24 9.84 -9.55 1.05
C GLU A 24 9.35 -10.20 2.33
N GLU A 25 9.92 -9.84 3.48
CA GLU A 25 9.45 -10.33 4.78
C GLU A 25 7.98 -9.97 5.01
N ASN A 26 7.55 -8.76 4.66
CA ASN A 26 6.17 -8.35 4.80
C ASN A 26 5.23 -9.11 3.84
N ARG A 27 5.70 -9.44 2.63
CA ARG A 27 4.95 -10.31 1.69
C ARG A 27 4.79 -11.72 2.27
N ALA A 28 5.85 -12.29 2.83
CA ALA A 28 5.81 -13.61 3.45
C ALA A 28 4.97 -13.64 4.73
N LYS A 29 5.12 -12.65 5.62
CA LYS A 29 4.45 -12.58 6.92
C LYS A 29 2.96 -12.26 6.80
N PHE A 30 2.58 -11.35 5.91
CA PHE A 30 1.20 -10.83 5.84
C PHE A 30 0.44 -11.29 4.60
N GLY A 31 1.10 -11.95 3.64
CA GLY A 31 0.48 -12.48 2.42
C GLY A 31 -0.04 -11.42 1.44
N ARG A 32 -0.06 -10.14 1.83
CA ARG A 32 -0.54 -9.02 1.00
C ARG A 32 0.44 -7.85 1.06
N THR A 33 0.80 -7.36 -0.11
CA THR A 33 1.58 -6.14 -0.31
C THR A 33 0.80 -4.89 0.10
N LYS A 34 1.51 -3.79 0.33
CA LYS A 34 0.88 -2.48 0.59
C LYS A 34 -0.01 -2.01 -0.56
N ALA A 35 0.35 -2.35 -1.81
CA ALA A 35 -0.44 -2.02 -2.98
C ALA A 35 -1.80 -2.74 -2.96
N GLU A 36 -1.79 -4.06 -2.74
CA GLU A 36 -3.01 -4.88 -2.65
C GLU A 36 -3.90 -4.45 -1.47
N LYS A 37 -3.31 -4.11 -0.32
CA LYS A 37 -4.07 -3.54 0.80
C LYS A 37 -4.75 -2.23 0.42
N LYS A 38 -4.08 -1.37 -0.35
CA LYS A 38 -4.63 -0.08 -0.79
C LYS A 38 -5.77 -0.27 -1.79
N THR A 39 -5.63 -1.18 -2.75
CA THR A 39 -6.69 -1.47 -3.71
C THR A 39 -7.91 -2.08 -3.03
N SER A 40 -7.73 -3.10 -2.18
CA SER A 40 -8.80 -3.72 -1.39
C SER A 40 -9.55 -2.68 -0.56
N LYS A 41 -8.82 -1.79 0.14
CA LYS A 41 -9.45 -0.73 0.93
C LYS A 41 -10.25 0.25 0.07
N ALA A 42 -9.72 0.63 -1.10
CA ALA A 42 -10.43 1.53 -2.00
C ALA A 42 -11.69 0.88 -2.61
N GLU A 43 -11.66 -0.43 -2.85
CA GLU A 43 -12.83 -1.19 -3.29
C GLU A 43 -13.88 -1.31 -2.20
N GLU A 44 -13.48 -1.61 -0.96
CA GLU A 44 -14.36 -1.62 0.21
C GLU A 44 -15.02 -0.25 0.44
N ASP A 45 -14.24 0.83 0.36
CA ASP A 45 -14.76 2.19 0.53
C ASP A 45 -15.77 2.55 -0.57
N ARG A 46 -15.56 2.10 -1.82
CA ARG A 46 -16.54 2.28 -2.90
C ARG A 46 -17.80 1.47 -2.68
N ALA A 47 -17.66 0.22 -2.22
CA ALA A 47 -18.79 -0.65 -1.94
C ALA A 47 -19.66 -0.06 -0.82
N ARG A 48 -19.03 0.42 0.27
CA ARG A 48 -19.72 1.13 1.36
C ARG A 48 -20.51 2.32 0.87
N ARG A 49 -19.86 3.24 0.13
CA ARG A 49 -20.55 4.43 -0.40
C ARG A 49 -21.76 4.09 -1.26
N ARG A 50 -21.70 3.02 -2.06
CA ARG A 50 -22.84 2.57 -2.87
C ARG A 50 -23.99 2.05 -2.03
N LEU A 51 -23.69 1.35 -0.93
CA LEU A 51 -24.70 0.89 0.01
C LEU A 51 -25.30 2.08 0.77
N ASP A 52 -24.46 2.98 1.26
CA ASP A 52 -24.90 4.20 1.95
C ASP A 52 -25.81 5.06 1.06
N GLU A 53 -25.48 5.22 -0.23
CA GLU A 53 -26.32 5.94 -1.20
C GLU A 53 -27.66 5.23 -1.44
N HIS A 54 -27.66 3.91 -1.47
CA HIS A 54 -28.89 3.12 -1.63
C HIS A 54 -29.76 3.14 -0.36
N GLU A 55 -29.16 3.11 0.83
CA GLU A 55 -29.89 3.25 2.10
C GLU A 55 -30.52 4.64 2.22
N ALA A 56 -29.75 5.71 1.94
CA ALA A 56 -30.27 7.07 1.95
C ALA A 56 -31.41 7.28 0.94
N ALA A 57 -31.31 6.70 -0.26
CA ALA A 57 -32.37 6.77 -1.27
C ALA A 57 -33.63 5.97 -0.92
N GLU A 58 -33.54 4.96 -0.05
CA GLU A 58 -34.70 4.21 0.45
C GLU A 58 -35.34 4.90 1.66
N ASP A 59 -34.55 5.56 2.50
CA ASP A 59 -35.07 6.38 3.60
C ASP A 59 -35.79 7.63 3.07
N ASP A 60 -35.27 8.31 2.04
CA ASP A 60 -35.94 9.45 1.37
C ASP A 60 -37.30 9.07 0.72
N LYS A 61 -37.56 7.79 0.46
CA LYS A 61 -38.85 7.32 -0.09
C LYS A 61 -39.87 6.93 0.99
N LYS A 62 -39.44 6.80 2.25
CA LYS A 62 -40.32 6.43 3.37
C LYS A 62 -40.94 7.63 4.09
N ASP A 63 -40.39 8.82 3.88
CA ASP A 63 -40.98 10.11 4.31
C ASP A 63 -42.04 10.61 3.31
#